data_AF-A0A0B6ZLM3-F1
#
_entry.id   AF-A0A0B6ZLM3-F1
#
_cell.length_a   1.000
_cell.length_b   1.000
_cell.length_c   1.000
_cell.angle_alpha   90.00
_cell.angle_beta   90.00
_cell.angle_gamma   90.00
#
_symmetry.space_group_name_H-M   'P 1'
#
loop_
_entity.id
_entity.type
_entity.pdbx_description
1 polymer ?
#
loop_
_entity_poly.entity_id
_entity_poly.type
_entity_poly.pdbx_seq_one_letter_code
_entity_poly.pdbx_strand_id
1 'polypeptide(L)'
;LLKNYRNKIEFSEERMQIAVSTVAAFNNIINRCDLYVKGQIDCADIPESELYEKLHTTKQTIESALADDFNTPRALAHLMKLIKYTSHLLGEETTKEKTTTFARSNASVAAVGGYVDRVLSQLGLDLGRRKTEDGTDTQIQFSKAVDTVVSTRTKIRDFAKDKQFLVQAADEVGIPKDQALKLMKKLYVPLWDISDKIRADILNTSNVQINDDAVRSSWSFVDVKTKSSSTDLENRVEESSLEMQNKLNSNKDDEKKGKKGSQKSQVSEVKNEANLNKTKDEKRTSPIIEN
;
A
#
# COMPACT_ATOMS: atom_id res chain seq x y z
N LEU A 1 26.39 23.56 7.03
CA LEU A 1 25.38 23.45 8.10
C LEU A 1 26.03 23.10 9.43
N LEU A 2 26.34 21.83 9.77
CA LEU A 2 27.02 21.50 11.04
C LEU A 2 28.50 21.94 11.13
N LYS A 3 29.11 22.28 9.99
CA LYS A 3 30.39 23.01 9.89
C LYS A 3 30.17 24.31 9.09
N ASN A 4 30.94 25.35 9.43
CA ASN A 4 31.04 26.59 8.65
C ASN A 4 31.73 26.27 7.31
N TYR A 5 31.30 26.92 6.22
CA TYR A 5 31.72 26.63 4.84
C TYR A 5 33.22 26.84 4.57
N ARG A 6 33.90 27.66 5.39
CA ARG A 6 35.35 27.95 5.30
C ARG A 6 36.22 26.84 5.89
N ASN A 7 35.63 25.96 6.71
CA ASN A 7 36.34 24.87 7.38
C ASN A 7 36.25 23.57 6.57
N LYS A 8 37.35 22.80 6.50
CA LYS A 8 37.34 21.47 5.90
C LYS A 8 36.30 20.58 6.57
N ILE A 9 35.52 19.87 5.75
CA ILE A 9 34.57 18.84 6.19
C ILE A 9 35.29 17.49 6.09
N GLU A 10 35.72 16.94 7.22
CA GLU A 10 36.07 15.51 7.27
C GLU A 10 34.77 14.70 7.40
N PHE A 11 34.61 13.70 6.55
CA PHE A 11 33.51 12.75 6.56
C PHE A 11 33.90 11.53 7.40
N SER A 12 33.03 11.12 8.31
CA SER A 12 33.16 9.90 9.12
C SER A 12 31.77 9.43 9.54
N GLU A 13 31.64 8.16 9.94
CA GLU A 13 30.34 7.57 10.26
C GLU A 13 29.71 8.24 11.50
N GLU A 14 30.51 8.57 12.51
CA GLU A 14 30.04 9.27 13.72
C GLU A 14 29.47 10.65 13.37
N ARG A 15 30.06 11.34 12.39
CA ARG A 15 29.56 12.64 11.90
C ARG A 15 28.30 12.51 11.07
N MET A 16 28.15 11.42 10.32
CA MET A 16 26.90 11.08 9.63
C MET A 16 25.78 10.79 10.65
N GLN A 17 26.08 9.99 11.68
CA GLN A 17 25.15 9.67 12.76
C GLN A 17 24.71 10.92 13.55
N ILE A 18 25.62 11.88 13.80
CA ILE A 18 25.29 13.18 14.38
C ILE A 18 24.38 14.00 13.46
N ALA A 19 24.58 13.97 12.14
CA ALA A 19 23.69 14.64 11.19
C ALA A 19 22.29 14.00 11.15
N VAL A 20 22.21 12.67 11.07
CA VAL A 20 20.95 11.90 11.08
C VAL A 20 20.16 12.15 12.37
N SER A 21 20.80 12.07 13.54
CA SER A 21 20.15 12.34 14.83
C SER A 21 19.72 13.80 14.99
N THR A 22 20.47 14.76 14.45
CA THR A 22 20.07 16.19 14.40
C THR A 22 18.79 16.38 13.57
N VAL A 23 18.73 15.78 12.37
CA VAL A 23 17.54 15.85 11.51
C VAL A 23 16.34 15.13 12.14
N ALA A 24 16.56 13.98 12.78
CA ALA A 24 15.51 13.26 13.51
C ALA A 24 14.92 14.10 14.65
N ALA A 25 15.75 14.83 15.41
CA ALA A 25 15.28 15.74 16.45
C ALA A 25 14.45 16.91 15.90
N PHE A 26 14.84 17.46 14.74
CA PHE A 26 14.07 18.51 14.07
C PHE A 26 12.71 17.99 13.54
N ASN A 27 12.67 16.80 12.94
CA ASN A 27 11.41 16.16 12.53
C ASN A 27 10.50 15.87 13.73
N ASN A 28 11.08 15.38 14.84
CA ASN A 28 10.34 15.06 16.05
C ASN A 28 9.63 16.29 16.62
N ILE A 29 10.32 17.41 16.81
CA ILE A 29 9.69 18.60 17.39
C ILE A 29 8.63 19.24 16.48
N ILE A 30 8.83 19.25 15.15
CA ILE A 30 7.81 19.73 14.20
C ILE A 30 6.53 18.90 14.36
N ASN A 31 6.67 17.57 14.38
CA ASN A 31 5.55 16.66 14.61
C ASN A 31 4.90 16.85 16.00
N ARG A 32 5.68 17.02 17.07
CA ARG A 32 5.14 17.27 18.43
C ARG A 32 4.38 18.60 18.51
N CYS A 33 4.86 19.65 17.84
CA CYS A 33 4.14 20.92 17.75
C CYS A 33 2.80 20.74 17.00
N ASP A 34 2.79 20.07 15.85
CA ASP A 34 1.56 19.81 15.09
C ASP A 34 0.57 18.92 15.88
N LEU A 35 1.05 17.88 16.57
CA LEU A 35 0.21 17.02 17.43
C LEU A 35 -0.35 17.78 18.64
N TYR A 36 0.42 18.68 19.27
CA TYR A 36 -0.06 19.55 20.34
C TYR A 36 -1.14 20.52 19.84
N VAL A 37 -0.92 21.17 18.70
CA VAL A 37 -1.88 22.10 18.08
C VAL A 37 -3.17 21.38 17.67
N LYS A 38 -3.08 20.10 17.26
CA LYS A 38 -4.23 19.19 17.04
C LYS A 38 -4.89 18.70 18.34
N GLY A 39 -4.36 19.04 19.51
CA GLY A 39 -4.86 18.59 20.82
C GLY A 39 -4.56 17.13 21.16
N GLN A 40 -3.72 16.45 20.37
CA GLN A 40 -3.41 15.01 20.47
C GLN A 40 -2.26 14.71 21.45
N ILE A 41 -1.61 15.73 21.99
CA ILE A 41 -0.68 15.63 23.13
C ILE A 41 -1.30 16.33 24.34
N ASP A 42 -1.37 15.61 25.46
CA ASP A 42 -1.59 16.19 26.77
C ASP A 42 -0.22 16.60 27.36
N CYS A 43 -0.11 17.84 27.83
CA CYS A 43 1.06 18.34 28.57
C CYS A 43 0.61 19.22 29.75
N ALA A 44 1.56 19.59 30.60
CA ALA A 44 1.33 20.59 31.64
C ALA A 44 1.08 21.99 31.06
N ASP A 45 0.74 22.95 31.91
CA ASP A 45 0.60 24.35 31.51
C ASP A 45 1.90 24.90 30.88
N ILE A 46 1.76 25.67 29.79
CA ILE A 46 2.89 26.15 29.00
C ILE A 46 3.09 27.65 29.29
N PRO A 47 4.29 28.08 29.74
CA PRO A 47 4.58 29.49 30.01
C PRO A 47 4.72 30.27 28.68
N GLU A 48 3.59 30.65 28.09
CA GLU A 48 3.48 31.32 26.79
C GLU A 48 4.44 32.52 26.64
N SER A 49 4.52 33.38 27.66
CA SER A 49 5.42 34.54 27.65
C SER A 49 6.90 34.14 27.60
N GLU A 50 7.29 33.09 28.34
CA GLU A 50 8.69 32.62 28.36
C GLU A 50 9.06 31.94 27.04
N LEU A 51 8.12 31.20 26.44
CA LEU A 51 8.29 30.58 25.13
C LEU A 51 8.42 31.62 24.01
N TYR A 52 7.60 32.67 24.02
CA TYR A 52 7.71 33.78 23.07
C TYR A 52 9.00 34.60 23.25
N GLU A 53 9.42 34.87 24.48
CA GLU A 53 10.68 35.57 24.76
C GLU A 53 11.89 34.77 24.23
N LYS A 54 11.93 33.46 24.49
CA LYS A 54 12.98 32.57 23.95
C LYS A 54 12.92 32.44 22.44
N LEU A 55 11.73 32.39 21.83
CA LEU A 55 11.56 32.40 20.37
C LEU A 55 12.11 33.71 19.77
N HIS A 56 11.78 34.86 20.35
CA HIS A 56 12.27 36.16 19.89
C HIS A 56 13.79 36.30 20.03
N THR A 57 14.33 35.92 21.18
CA THR A 57 15.78 35.93 21.46
C THR A 57 16.53 34.98 20.53
N THR A 58 15.98 33.78 20.31
CA THR A 58 16.54 32.80 19.36
C THR A 58 16.55 33.35 17.93
N LYS A 59 15.46 34.03 17.51
CA LYS A 59 15.38 34.67 16.20
C LYS A 59 16.48 35.71 16.01
N GLN A 60 16.60 36.67 16.92
CA GLN A 60 17.66 37.70 16.86
C GLN A 60 19.06 37.06 16.82
N THR A 61 19.29 36.02 17.62
CA THR A 61 20.59 35.34 17.69
C THR A 61 20.90 34.55 16.42
N ILE A 62 19.90 33.95 15.77
CA ILE A 62 20.05 33.27 14.47
C ILE A 62 20.31 34.28 13.36
N GLU A 63 19.57 35.40 13.32
CA GLU A 63 19.78 36.47 12.33
C GLU A 63 21.19 37.08 12.47
N SER A 64 21.64 37.34 13.71
CA SER A 64 23.02 37.75 14.00
C SER A 64 24.06 36.70 13.57
N ALA A 65 23.83 35.41 13.86
CA ALA A 65 24.73 34.32 13.49
C ALA A 65 24.77 34.02 11.98
N LEU A 66 23.76 34.43 11.20
CA LEU A 66 23.78 34.29 9.74
C LEU A 66 24.42 35.51 9.06
N ALA A 67 24.30 36.70 9.65
CA ALA A 67 25.05 37.90 9.22
C ALA A 67 26.57 37.79 9.54
N ASP A 68 26.91 37.12 10.65
CA ASP A 68 28.27 36.72 11.04
C ASP A 68 28.79 35.59 10.12
N ASP A 69 29.33 35.94 8.94
CA ASP A 69 30.08 35.03 8.04
C ASP A 69 29.34 33.71 7.71
N PHE A 70 28.01 33.78 7.52
CA PHE A 70 27.12 32.63 7.30
C PHE A 70 27.36 31.46 8.29
N ASN A 71 27.50 31.78 9.59
CA ASN A 71 27.83 30.84 10.67
C ASN A 71 26.66 29.91 11.03
N THR A 72 26.27 29.06 10.06
CA THR A 72 25.22 28.05 10.18
C THR A 72 25.40 27.07 11.37
N PRO A 73 26.61 26.69 11.83
CA PRO A 73 26.74 25.89 13.05
C PRO A 73 26.25 26.64 14.30
N ARG A 74 26.56 27.93 14.41
CA ARG A 74 26.09 28.79 15.51
C ARG A 74 24.58 28.94 15.44
N ALA A 75 24.03 29.26 14.27
CA ALA A 75 22.58 29.36 14.08
C ALA A 75 21.84 28.06 14.47
N LEU A 76 22.31 26.90 13.98
CA LEU A 76 21.70 25.60 14.33
C LEU A 76 21.89 25.23 15.81
N ALA A 77 22.99 25.62 16.46
CA ALA A 77 23.19 25.41 17.89
C ALA A 77 22.21 26.23 18.75
N HIS A 78 21.80 27.42 18.29
CA HIS A 78 20.74 28.21 18.93
C HIS A 78 19.34 27.65 18.63
N LEU A 79 19.08 27.21 17.39
CA LEU A 79 17.84 26.53 17.02
C LEU A 79 17.62 25.25 17.86
N MET A 80 18.65 24.43 18.02
CA MET A 80 18.62 23.20 18.83
C MET A 80 18.36 23.47 20.32
N LYS A 81 18.76 24.63 20.86
CA LYS A 81 18.43 25.04 22.24
C LYS A 81 16.94 25.34 22.40
N LEU A 82 16.36 26.11 21.49
CA LEU A 82 14.90 26.37 21.45
C LEU A 82 14.11 25.07 21.32
N ILE A 83 14.57 24.16 20.47
CA ILE A 83 13.95 22.85 20.26
C ILE A 83 13.98 22.00 21.53
N LYS A 84 15.13 21.85 22.18
CA LYS A 84 15.24 21.10 23.45
C LYS A 84 14.35 21.66 24.57
N TYR A 85 14.29 22.98 24.72
CA TYR A 85 13.39 23.63 25.67
C TYR A 85 11.91 23.33 25.33
N THR A 86 11.54 23.38 24.06
CA THR A 86 10.16 23.10 23.61
C THR A 86 9.79 21.62 23.76
N SER A 87 10.70 20.68 23.49
CA SER A 87 10.49 19.25 23.74
C SER A 87 10.27 18.94 25.23
N HIS A 88 11.02 19.60 26.12
CA HIS A 88 10.86 19.46 27.57
C HIS A 88 9.49 19.98 28.04
N LEU A 89 9.06 21.15 27.56
CA LEU A 89 7.71 21.69 27.81
C LEU A 89 6.60 20.76 27.26
N LEU A 90 6.78 20.20 26.07
CA LEU A 90 5.87 19.24 25.45
C LEU A 90 6.00 17.81 26.03
N GLY A 91 6.64 17.64 27.20
CA GLY A 91 6.51 16.45 28.04
C GLY A 91 7.42 15.28 27.69
N GLU A 92 8.70 15.49 27.36
CA GLU A 92 9.66 14.36 27.27
C GLU A 92 10.13 13.79 28.62
N GLU A 93 9.93 14.51 29.74
CA GLU A 93 10.50 14.12 31.05
C GLU A 93 9.55 14.19 32.26
N THR A 94 8.23 14.40 32.09
CA THR A 94 7.31 14.55 33.24
C THR A 94 6.15 13.55 33.30
N THR A 95 6.36 12.51 34.11
CA THR A 95 5.33 11.86 34.91
C THR A 95 4.68 12.87 35.88
N LYS A 96 3.68 13.61 35.41
CA LYS A 96 2.79 14.43 36.23
C LYS A 96 1.33 14.14 35.91
N GLU A 97 0.47 14.31 36.91
CA GLU A 97 -0.89 13.80 36.90
C GLU A 97 -1.82 14.58 35.95
N LYS A 98 -2.92 13.94 35.54
CA LYS A 98 -3.90 14.49 34.60
C LYS A 98 -4.73 15.61 35.23
N THR A 99 -4.22 16.83 35.24
CA THR A 99 -5.02 18.03 35.52
C THR A 99 -5.84 18.43 34.29
N THR A 100 -7.14 18.16 34.34
CA THR A 100 -8.09 18.50 33.28
C THR A 100 -8.32 20.00 33.15
N THR A 101 -8.53 20.48 31.92
CA THR A 101 -9.23 21.74 31.61
C THR A 101 -8.50 23.04 32.01
N PHE A 102 -7.35 23.29 31.38
CA PHE A 102 -6.79 24.63 31.21
C PHE A 102 -6.77 25.04 29.73
N ALA A 103 -6.83 26.34 29.45
CA ALA A 103 -6.89 26.86 28.09
C ALA A 103 -5.53 26.71 27.39
N ARG A 104 -5.44 25.79 26.41
CA ARG A 104 -4.18 25.46 25.73
C ARG A 104 -3.71 26.60 24.82
N SER A 105 -2.49 27.09 25.03
CA SER A 105 -1.84 28.10 24.19
C SER A 105 -1.32 27.50 22.88
N ASN A 106 -2.24 27.13 21.98
CA ASN A 106 -1.88 26.55 20.69
C ASN A 106 -1.03 27.51 19.83
N ALA A 107 -1.22 28.83 19.96
CA ALA A 107 -0.56 29.84 19.15
C ALA A 107 0.95 29.93 19.39
N SER A 108 1.40 29.81 20.64
CA SER A 108 2.82 29.92 21.00
C SER A 108 3.63 28.73 20.50
N VAL A 109 3.13 27.50 20.70
CA VAL A 109 3.75 26.28 20.17
C VAL A 109 3.69 26.21 18.64
N ALA A 110 2.58 26.63 18.02
CA ALA A 110 2.47 26.73 16.56
C ALA A 110 3.51 27.72 15.97
N ALA A 111 3.73 28.85 16.64
CA ALA A 111 4.73 29.84 16.22
C ALA A 111 6.16 29.28 16.29
N VAL A 112 6.49 28.48 17.31
CA VAL A 112 7.78 27.79 17.40
C VAL A 112 7.94 26.75 16.30
N GLY A 113 6.96 25.86 16.11
CA GLY A 113 6.98 24.84 15.07
C GLY A 113 7.14 25.44 13.66
N GLY A 114 6.34 26.46 13.34
CA GLY A 114 6.42 27.19 12.07
C GLY A 114 7.70 28.01 11.89
N TYR A 115 8.33 28.48 12.97
CA TYR A 115 9.64 29.14 12.90
C TYR A 115 10.77 28.13 12.63
N VAL A 116 10.77 26.98 13.29
CA VAL A 116 11.74 25.89 13.05
C VAL A 116 11.65 25.41 11.60
N ASP A 117 10.45 25.08 11.12
CA ASP A 117 10.13 24.73 9.73
C ASP A 117 10.67 25.78 8.72
N ARG A 118 10.41 27.07 8.99
CA ARG A 118 10.89 28.17 8.15
C ARG A 118 12.41 28.29 8.11
N VAL A 119 13.10 28.24 9.26
CA VAL A 119 14.57 28.36 9.32
C VAL A 119 15.24 27.20 8.59
N LEU A 120 14.71 25.99 8.74
CA LEU A 120 15.25 24.80 8.09
C LEU A 120 15.01 24.86 6.57
N SER A 121 13.82 25.26 6.13
CA SER A 121 13.52 25.57 4.73
C SER A 121 14.49 26.61 4.13
N GLN A 122 14.79 27.69 4.88
CA GLN A 122 15.76 28.73 4.46
C GLN A 122 17.21 28.21 4.39
N LEU A 123 17.54 27.11 5.09
CA LEU A 123 18.83 26.44 5.03
C LEU A 123 18.88 25.30 4.00
N GLY A 124 17.84 25.15 3.16
CA GLY A 124 17.73 24.07 2.17
C GLY A 124 17.31 22.72 2.75
N LEU A 125 16.89 22.68 4.01
CA LEU A 125 16.31 21.50 4.66
C LEU A 125 14.78 21.62 4.67
N ASP A 126 14.14 21.29 3.54
CA ASP A 126 12.71 20.94 3.57
C ASP A 126 12.59 19.62 4.34
N LEU A 127 12.23 19.73 5.62
CA LEU A 127 12.07 18.59 6.52
C LEU A 127 10.72 17.89 6.34
N GLY A 128 10.35 17.66 5.09
CA GLY A 128 9.21 16.84 4.72
C GLY A 128 7.92 17.34 5.34
N ARG A 129 7.72 18.67 5.41
CA ARG A 129 6.42 19.25 5.77
C ARG A 129 5.47 19.00 4.60
N ARG A 130 4.99 17.75 4.52
CA ARG A 130 3.82 17.30 3.78
C ARG A 130 2.62 18.06 4.30
N LYS A 131 2.45 19.28 3.78
CA LYS A 131 1.27 20.13 3.96
C LYS A 131 0.06 19.29 3.58
N THR A 132 -0.68 18.84 4.59
CA THR A 132 -2.01 18.24 4.42
C THR A 132 -2.10 17.13 3.37
N GLU A 133 -1.13 16.19 3.36
CA GLU A 133 -1.35 14.88 2.74
C GLU A 133 -1.75 13.85 3.80
N ASP A 134 -2.99 13.98 4.29
CA ASP A 134 -3.70 12.91 5.01
C ASP A 134 -3.85 11.64 4.17
N GLY A 135 -3.49 11.66 2.88
CA GLY A 135 -3.31 10.49 2.04
C GLY A 135 -2.22 9.56 2.58
N THR A 136 -0.94 9.94 2.53
CA THR A 136 0.15 8.93 2.60
C THR A 136 0.35 8.28 3.97
N ASP A 137 0.21 8.98 5.10
CA ASP A 137 0.31 8.30 6.42
C ASP A 137 -0.95 7.48 6.73
N THR A 138 -2.15 8.04 6.53
CA THR A 138 -3.41 7.30 6.71
C THR A 138 -3.49 6.08 5.78
N GLN A 139 -2.98 6.16 4.55
CA GLN A 139 -2.90 5.03 3.62
C GLN A 139 -1.89 3.97 4.06
N ILE A 140 -0.78 4.35 4.71
CA ILE A 140 0.19 3.43 5.32
C ILE A 140 -0.38 2.80 6.60
N GLN A 141 -1.18 3.52 7.38
CA GLN A 141 -1.85 2.97 8.56
C GLN A 141 -3.02 2.06 8.16
N PHE A 142 -3.79 2.44 7.14
CA PHE A 142 -4.84 1.63 6.53
C PHE A 142 -4.26 0.35 5.90
N SER A 143 -3.17 0.42 5.14
CA SER A 143 -2.54 -0.77 4.55
C SER A 143 -2.03 -1.73 5.62
N LYS A 144 -1.38 -1.23 6.67
CA LYS A 144 -0.99 -2.04 7.86
C LYS A 144 -2.20 -2.64 8.58
N ALA A 145 -3.32 -1.91 8.70
CA ALA A 145 -4.54 -2.42 9.30
C ALA A 145 -5.16 -3.55 8.44
N VAL A 146 -5.23 -3.36 7.12
CA VAL A 146 -5.68 -4.40 6.18
C VAL A 146 -4.75 -5.61 6.21
N ASP A 147 -3.43 -5.44 6.17
CA ASP A 147 -2.45 -6.53 6.31
C ASP A 147 -2.62 -7.30 7.64
N THR A 148 -2.94 -6.59 8.73
CA THR A 148 -3.23 -7.20 10.03
C THR A 148 -4.51 -8.04 9.99
N VAL A 149 -5.58 -7.54 9.36
CA VAL A 149 -6.84 -8.28 9.25
C VAL A 149 -6.72 -9.45 8.25
N VAL A 150 -6.06 -9.25 7.11
CA VAL A 150 -5.78 -10.30 6.11
C VAL A 150 -4.95 -11.42 6.74
N SER A 151 -3.82 -11.11 7.40
CA SER A 151 -2.99 -12.12 8.04
C SER A 151 -3.69 -12.83 9.22
N THR A 152 -4.55 -12.14 9.96
CA THR A 152 -5.39 -12.75 11.01
C THR A 152 -6.43 -13.71 10.40
N ARG A 153 -7.12 -13.29 9.33
CA ARG A 153 -8.04 -14.12 8.56
C ARG A 153 -7.35 -15.36 7.98
N THR A 154 -6.14 -15.21 7.44
CA THR A 154 -5.33 -16.33 6.91
C THR A 154 -5.03 -17.33 8.03
N LYS A 155 -4.55 -16.88 9.20
CA LYS A 155 -4.32 -17.75 10.38
C LYS A 155 -5.58 -18.49 10.83
N ILE A 156 -6.74 -17.83 10.89
CA ILE A 156 -8.03 -18.46 11.23
C ILE A 156 -8.37 -19.53 10.20
N ARG A 157 -8.23 -19.23 8.90
CA ARG A 157 -8.53 -20.16 7.81
C ARG A 157 -7.59 -21.37 7.83
N ASP A 158 -6.31 -21.17 8.10
CA ASP A 158 -5.32 -22.25 8.11
C ASP A 158 -5.44 -23.13 9.35
N PHE A 159 -5.75 -22.56 10.51
CA PHE A 159 -6.17 -23.33 11.70
C PHE A 159 -7.43 -24.16 11.42
N ALA A 160 -8.41 -23.61 10.71
CA ALA A 160 -9.63 -24.32 10.29
C ALA A 160 -9.42 -25.30 9.11
N LYS A 161 -8.25 -25.30 8.46
CA LYS A 161 -7.79 -26.33 7.50
C LYS A 161 -6.99 -27.43 8.19
N ASP A 162 -6.25 -27.12 9.26
CA ASP A 162 -5.31 -28.08 9.86
C ASP A 162 -6.04 -29.25 10.51
N LYS A 163 -5.72 -30.44 10.00
CA LYS A 163 -6.26 -31.71 10.46
C LYS A 163 -5.37 -32.35 11.52
N GLN A 164 -4.12 -31.89 11.68
CA GLN A 164 -3.18 -32.51 12.62
C GLN A 164 -3.52 -32.13 14.05
N PHE A 165 -3.71 -30.83 14.35
CA PHE A 165 -4.06 -30.35 15.68
C PHE A 165 -5.25 -31.10 16.32
N LEU A 166 -6.41 -31.16 15.64
CA LEU A 166 -7.58 -31.87 16.18
C LEU A 166 -7.47 -33.41 16.14
N VAL A 167 -6.62 -34.00 15.31
CA VAL A 167 -6.38 -35.45 15.34
C VAL A 167 -5.48 -35.82 16.51
N GLN A 168 -4.48 -35.00 16.84
CA GLN A 168 -3.61 -35.19 18.00
C GLN A 168 -4.40 -35.03 19.31
N ALA A 169 -5.14 -33.91 19.46
CA ALA A 169 -6.00 -33.68 20.62
C ALA A 169 -7.17 -34.68 20.76
N ALA A 170 -7.55 -35.36 19.67
CA ALA A 170 -8.50 -36.48 19.72
C ALA A 170 -7.87 -37.78 20.20
N ASP A 171 -6.63 -38.08 19.79
CA ASP A 171 -5.88 -39.28 20.20
C ASP A 171 -5.59 -39.26 21.71
N GLU A 172 -5.23 -38.09 22.26
CA GLU A 172 -5.05 -37.85 23.70
C GLU A 172 -6.32 -38.13 24.53
N VAL A 173 -7.51 -38.02 23.92
CA VAL A 173 -8.82 -38.24 24.55
C VAL A 173 -9.42 -39.61 24.11
N GLY A 174 -8.70 -40.41 23.32
CA GLY A 174 -9.14 -41.71 22.83
C GLY A 174 -10.29 -41.66 21.81
N ILE A 175 -10.52 -40.51 21.16
CA ILE A 175 -11.60 -40.32 20.18
C ILE A 175 -11.15 -40.85 18.80
N PRO A 176 -11.87 -41.80 18.17
CA PRO A 176 -11.50 -42.31 16.86
C PRO A 176 -11.36 -41.22 15.81
N LYS A 177 -10.28 -41.29 15.01
CA LYS A 177 -9.90 -40.30 13.99
C LYS A 177 -11.03 -39.89 13.04
N ASP A 178 -11.88 -40.82 12.62
CA ASP A 178 -13.04 -40.53 11.76
C ASP A 178 -14.16 -39.77 12.47
N GLN A 179 -14.30 -39.95 13.79
CA GLN A 179 -15.23 -39.20 14.63
C GLN A 179 -14.68 -37.80 14.91
N ALA A 180 -13.38 -37.67 15.17
CA ALA A 180 -12.68 -36.40 15.26
C ALA A 180 -12.82 -35.57 13.96
N LEU A 181 -12.62 -36.18 12.79
CA LEU A 181 -12.81 -35.53 11.48
C LEU A 181 -14.27 -35.14 11.19
N LYS A 182 -15.26 -35.87 11.73
CA LYS A 182 -16.69 -35.48 11.65
C LYS A 182 -17.03 -34.33 12.60
N LEU A 183 -16.44 -34.29 13.79
CA LEU A 183 -16.58 -33.19 14.75
C LEU A 183 -15.89 -31.92 14.24
N MET A 184 -14.65 -32.02 13.75
CA MET A 184 -13.90 -30.97 13.05
C MET A 184 -14.77 -30.24 12.01
N LYS A 185 -15.40 -31.01 11.10
CA LYS A 185 -16.27 -30.47 10.04
C LYS A 185 -17.51 -29.74 10.55
N LYS A 186 -17.97 -29.99 11.78
CA LYS A 186 -19.07 -29.23 12.40
C LYS A 186 -18.56 -28.03 13.19
N LEU A 187 -17.47 -28.20 13.93
CA LEU A 187 -16.93 -27.19 14.84
C LEU A 187 -16.28 -26.01 14.10
N TYR A 188 -15.65 -26.25 12.96
CA TYR A 188 -14.99 -25.20 12.18
C TYR A 188 -15.91 -24.43 11.22
N VAL A 189 -17.13 -24.90 10.91
CA VAL A 189 -18.04 -24.17 9.98
C VAL A 189 -18.23 -22.70 10.39
N PRO A 190 -18.56 -22.36 11.65
CA PRO A 190 -18.65 -20.96 12.08
C PRO A 190 -17.37 -20.14 11.92
N LEU A 191 -16.19 -20.78 11.97
CA LEU A 191 -14.89 -20.12 11.79
C LEU A 191 -14.55 -19.92 10.29
N TRP A 192 -15.03 -20.80 9.41
CA TRP A 192 -15.05 -20.56 7.97
C TRP A 192 -16.02 -19.42 7.62
N ASP A 193 -17.25 -19.45 8.17
CA ASP A 193 -18.26 -18.41 7.97
C ASP A 193 -17.76 -17.01 8.40
N ILE A 194 -17.05 -16.92 9.54
CA ILE A 194 -16.39 -15.69 9.99
C ILE A 194 -15.26 -15.27 9.04
N SER A 195 -14.40 -16.20 8.60
CA SER A 195 -13.30 -15.92 7.67
C SER A 195 -13.78 -15.46 6.29
N ASP A 196 -14.92 -15.98 5.83
CA ASP A 196 -15.55 -15.60 4.58
C ASP A 196 -16.36 -14.30 4.70
N LYS A 197 -17.05 -14.07 5.82
CA LYS A 197 -17.69 -12.79 6.13
C LYS A 197 -16.68 -11.65 6.20
N ILE A 198 -15.52 -11.85 6.84
CA ILE A 198 -14.45 -10.83 6.87
C ILE A 198 -14.02 -10.43 5.44
N ARG A 199 -13.96 -11.38 4.49
CA ARG A 199 -13.66 -11.06 3.08
C ARG A 199 -14.76 -10.20 2.46
N ALA A 200 -16.02 -10.53 2.71
CA ALA A 200 -17.17 -9.80 2.17
C ALA A 200 -17.29 -8.38 2.76
N ASP A 201 -17.17 -8.24 4.07
CA ASP A 201 -17.29 -6.96 4.78
C ASP A 201 -16.19 -5.99 4.34
N ILE A 202 -14.95 -6.46 4.13
CA ILE A 202 -13.83 -5.64 3.63
C ILE A 202 -14.08 -5.20 2.17
N LEU A 203 -14.52 -6.12 1.30
CA LEU A 203 -14.84 -5.79 -0.09
C LEU A 203 -15.99 -4.77 -0.20
N ASN A 204 -17.02 -4.90 0.65
CA ASN A 204 -18.19 -4.04 0.65
C ASN A 204 -17.97 -2.67 1.32
N THR A 205 -17.09 -2.58 2.33
CA THR A 205 -16.93 -1.37 3.15
C THR A 205 -15.77 -0.48 2.68
N SER A 206 -14.69 -1.05 2.14
CA SER A 206 -13.49 -0.31 1.74
C SER A 206 -12.99 -0.63 0.32
N ASN A 207 -13.80 -1.31 -0.50
CA ASN A 207 -13.47 -1.72 -1.87
C ASN A 207 -12.16 -2.52 -1.97
N VAL A 208 -11.78 -3.27 -0.93
CA VAL A 208 -10.55 -4.09 -0.93
C VAL A 208 -10.89 -5.54 -1.23
N GLN A 209 -10.35 -6.07 -2.32
CA GLN A 209 -10.40 -7.48 -2.65
C GLN A 209 -9.20 -8.21 -2.05
N ILE A 210 -9.43 -9.38 -1.45
CA ILE A 210 -8.38 -10.28 -0.94
C ILE A 210 -8.18 -11.42 -1.96
N ASN A 211 -6.96 -11.59 -2.43
CA ASN A 211 -6.54 -12.64 -3.36
C ASN A 211 -5.77 -13.70 -2.55
N ASP A 212 -6.31 -14.92 -2.44
CA ASP A 212 -5.70 -16.01 -1.68
C ASP A 212 -4.88 -16.94 -2.61
N ASP A 213 -3.57 -16.72 -2.71
CA ASP A 213 -2.67 -17.65 -3.41
C ASP A 213 -2.34 -18.88 -2.54
N ALA A 214 -1.77 -19.92 -3.14
CA ALA A 214 -1.39 -21.17 -2.45
C ALA A 214 -0.34 -21.00 -1.33
N VAL A 215 0.36 -19.85 -1.28
CA VAL A 215 1.44 -19.56 -0.32
C VAL A 215 1.22 -18.27 0.48
N ARG A 216 0.38 -17.34 -0.01
CA ARG A 216 0.16 -16.02 0.62
C ARG A 216 -1.20 -15.44 0.26
N SER A 217 -1.91 -14.87 1.23
CA SER A 217 -3.00 -13.93 0.94
C SER A 217 -2.42 -12.54 0.65
N SER A 218 -2.78 -11.97 -0.50
CA SER A 218 -2.52 -10.59 -0.90
C SER A 218 -3.83 -9.81 -1.02
N TRP A 219 -3.79 -8.51 -1.27
CA TRP A 219 -4.99 -7.70 -1.45
C TRP A 219 -4.77 -6.53 -2.42
N SER A 220 -5.86 -6.02 -2.97
CA SER A 220 -5.87 -4.96 -3.99
C SER A 220 -7.15 -4.13 -3.88
N PHE A 221 -7.08 -2.82 -4.12
CA PHE A 221 -8.26 -1.98 -4.28
C PHE A 221 -9.00 -2.31 -5.59
N VAL A 222 -10.32 -2.27 -5.55
CA VAL A 222 -11.21 -2.47 -6.71
C VAL A 222 -11.79 -1.12 -7.13
N ASP A 223 -11.33 -0.60 -8.25
CA ASP A 223 -11.92 0.60 -8.85
C ASP A 223 -13.36 0.34 -9.31
N VAL A 224 -14.28 1.21 -8.87
CA VAL A 224 -15.73 1.10 -9.10
C VAL A 224 -16.10 1.04 -10.59
N LYS A 225 -15.23 1.55 -11.48
CA LYS A 225 -15.35 1.48 -12.94
C LYS A 225 -15.46 0.05 -13.50
N THR A 226 -14.99 -0.96 -12.77
CA THR A 226 -15.06 -2.37 -13.20
C THR A 226 -16.49 -2.95 -13.19
N LYS A 227 -17.44 -2.32 -12.47
CA LYS A 227 -18.84 -2.81 -12.41
C LYS A 227 -19.62 -2.67 -13.73
N SER A 228 -19.27 -1.73 -14.62
CA SER A 228 -19.89 -1.67 -15.96
C SER A 228 -19.27 -2.67 -16.93
N SER A 229 -17.95 -2.88 -16.88
CA SER A 229 -17.27 -3.82 -17.79
C SER A 229 -17.69 -5.29 -17.61
N SER A 230 -18.21 -5.68 -16.44
CA SER A 230 -18.76 -7.03 -16.25
C SER A 230 -20.11 -7.18 -16.95
N THR A 231 -21.03 -6.23 -16.77
CA THR A 231 -22.34 -6.24 -17.44
C THR A 231 -22.19 -6.11 -18.96
N ASP A 232 -21.23 -5.32 -19.43
CA ASP A 232 -20.95 -5.16 -20.88
C ASP A 232 -20.34 -6.42 -21.50
N LEU A 233 -19.73 -7.30 -20.71
CA LEU A 233 -19.25 -8.61 -21.16
C LEU A 233 -20.36 -9.67 -21.13
N GLU A 234 -21.15 -9.72 -20.05
CA GLU A 234 -22.28 -10.65 -19.93
C GLU A 234 -23.32 -10.40 -21.03
N ASN A 235 -23.72 -9.14 -21.25
CA ASN A 235 -24.64 -8.76 -22.33
C ASN A 235 -24.13 -9.19 -23.71
N ARG A 236 -22.82 -9.02 -24.00
CA ARG A 236 -22.24 -9.41 -25.30
C ARG A 236 -22.13 -10.94 -25.46
N VAL A 237 -22.03 -11.70 -24.38
CA VAL A 237 -22.08 -13.17 -24.40
C VAL A 237 -23.51 -13.67 -24.63
N GLU A 238 -24.53 -13.02 -24.06
CA GLU A 238 -25.93 -13.32 -24.37
C GLU A 238 -26.29 -12.96 -25.82
N GLU A 239 -25.96 -11.76 -26.30
CA GLU A 239 -26.18 -11.37 -27.71
C GLU A 239 -25.51 -12.35 -28.69
N SER A 240 -24.26 -12.74 -28.42
CA SER A 240 -23.54 -13.74 -29.23
C SER A 240 -24.22 -15.12 -29.21
N SER A 241 -24.84 -15.49 -28.09
CA SER A 241 -25.56 -16.75 -27.94
C SER A 241 -26.91 -16.74 -28.66
N LEU A 242 -27.66 -15.64 -28.61
CA LEU A 242 -28.89 -15.46 -29.38
C LEU A 242 -28.61 -15.41 -30.89
N GLU A 243 -27.55 -14.73 -31.34
CA GLU A 243 -27.12 -14.78 -32.74
C GLU A 243 -26.83 -16.21 -33.20
N MET A 244 -26.09 -17.01 -32.41
CA MET A 244 -25.78 -18.39 -32.75
C MET A 244 -27.02 -19.29 -32.76
N GLN A 245 -27.97 -19.12 -31.81
CA GLN A 245 -29.23 -19.87 -31.84
C GLN A 245 -30.11 -19.51 -33.04
N ASN A 246 -30.19 -18.23 -33.41
CA ASN A 246 -30.94 -17.80 -34.60
C ASN A 246 -30.32 -18.35 -35.90
N LYS A 247 -28.99 -18.33 -36.02
CA LYS A 247 -28.26 -18.95 -37.15
C LYS A 247 -28.41 -20.48 -37.19
N LEU A 248 -28.56 -21.15 -36.04
CA LEU A 248 -28.87 -22.59 -35.98
C LEU A 248 -30.31 -22.91 -36.38
N ASN A 249 -31.25 -21.99 -36.15
CA ASN A 249 -32.66 -22.19 -36.49
C ASN A 249 -32.93 -21.90 -37.97
N SER A 250 -32.34 -20.87 -38.57
CA SER A 250 -32.48 -20.60 -40.01
C SER A 250 -32.04 -21.78 -40.88
N ASN A 251 -30.91 -22.41 -40.54
CA ASN A 251 -30.37 -23.52 -41.31
C ASN A 251 -31.28 -24.78 -41.31
N LYS A 252 -32.16 -24.94 -40.32
CA LYS A 252 -33.10 -26.08 -40.24
C LYS A 252 -34.29 -25.97 -41.20
N ASP A 253 -34.62 -24.76 -41.66
CA ASP A 253 -35.70 -24.56 -42.63
C ASP A 253 -35.23 -24.72 -44.09
N ASP A 254 -33.94 -24.55 -44.38
CA ASP A 254 -33.40 -24.81 -45.72
C ASP A 254 -33.03 -26.28 -45.96
N GLU A 255 -32.62 -27.05 -44.94
CA GLU A 255 -32.52 -28.53 -45.07
C GLU A 255 -33.86 -29.18 -45.46
N LYS A 256 -34.99 -28.60 -45.04
CA LYS A 256 -36.33 -29.06 -45.47
C LYS A 256 -36.65 -28.76 -46.94
N LYS A 257 -35.97 -27.80 -47.58
CA LYS A 257 -36.15 -27.48 -49.00
C LYS A 257 -35.24 -28.30 -49.92
N GLY A 258 -34.03 -28.65 -49.46
CA GLY A 258 -33.02 -29.35 -50.27
C GLY A 258 -33.47 -30.68 -50.87
N LYS A 259 -34.43 -31.39 -50.26
CA LYS A 259 -34.90 -32.72 -50.69
C LYS A 259 -35.81 -32.77 -51.93
N LYS A 260 -35.97 -31.67 -52.68
CA LYS A 260 -36.82 -31.60 -53.90
C LYS A 260 -36.13 -31.14 -55.19
N GLY A 261 -34.83 -30.82 -55.18
CA GLY A 261 -34.17 -30.14 -56.30
C GLY A 261 -32.78 -30.64 -56.67
N SER A 262 -32.65 -31.90 -57.09
CA SER A 262 -31.42 -32.38 -57.75
C SER A 262 -31.70 -33.50 -58.78
N GLN A 263 -32.26 -33.09 -59.91
CA GLN A 263 -32.21 -33.83 -61.18
C GLN A 263 -31.82 -32.86 -62.29
N LYS A 264 -31.05 -33.38 -63.27
CA LYS A 264 -30.44 -32.72 -64.45
C LYS A 264 -29.14 -31.93 -64.21
N SER A 265 -28.23 -32.10 -65.18
CA SER A 265 -27.06 -31.26 -65.50
C SER A 265 -26.10 -30.97 -64.34
N GLN A 266 -25.01 -31.70 -64.12
CA GLN A 266 -24.05 -32.27 -65.09
C GLN A 266 -23.60 -31.24 -66.15
N VAL A 267 -22.36 -30.79 -66.01
CA VAL A 267 -21.68 -29.77 -66.81
C VAL A 267 -20.77 -30.43 -67.84
N SER A 268 -20.70 -29.86 -69.04
CA SER A 268 -19.76 -30.23 -70.10
C SER A 268 -18.45 -29.45 -70.00
N GLU A 269 -17.35 -30.11 -70.37
CA GLU A 269 -16.06 -29.49 -70.74
C GLU A 269 -15.31 -28.72 -69.61
N VAL A 270 -14.01 -28.45 -69.67
CA VAL A 270 -12.97 -28.66 -70.69
C VAL A 270 -11.80 -29.48 -70.10
N LYS A 271 -11.15 -30.32 -70.90
CA LYS A 271 -9.76 -30.78 -70.66
C LYS A 271 -8.83 -30.06 -71.63
N ASN A 272 -7.63 -29.68 -71.18
CA ASN A 272 -6.37 -29.56 -71.94
C ASN A 272 -5.23 -29.48 -70.89
N GLU A 273 -4.29 -30.43 -70.85
CA GLU A 273 -3.01 -30.41 -71.60
C GLU A 273 -2.09 -29.24 -71.18
N ALA A 274 -1.01 -29.37 -70.39
CA ALA A 274 0.09 -30.37 -70.24
C ALA A 274 1.33 -30.09 -71.11
N ASN A 275 2.45 -29.65 -70.49
CA ASN A 275 3.86 -29.66 -70.93
C ASN A 275 4.70 -28.74 -69.99
N LEU A 276 6.02 -28.87 -69.76
CA LEU A 276 7.00 -29.97 -69.90
C LEU A 276 8.32 -29.60 -69.16
N ASN A 277 9.17 -30.61 -68.84
CA ASN A 277 10.57 -30.54 -68.34
C ASN A 277 10.82 -29.96 -66.93
N LYS A 278 11.77 -30.43 -66.09
CA LYS A 278 13.04 -31.22 -66.16
C LYS A 278 14.37 -30.42 -66.21
N THR A 279 14.97 -30.23 -65.03
CA THR A 279 16.40 -30.41 -64.65
C THR A 279 16.45 -30.37 -63.09
N LYS A 280 17.22 -31.18 -62.33
CA LYS A 280 18.69 -31.41 -62.25
C LYS A 280 19.48 -30.16 -61.78
N ASP A 281 20.47 -30.23 -60.89
CA ASP A 281 21.20 -31.36 -60.24
C ASP A 281 21.80 -30.92 -58.87
N GLU A 282 22.16 -31.88 -58.00
CA GLU A 282 23.18 -31.80 -56.91
C GLU A 282 23.04 -30.74 -55.76
N LYS A 283 23.62 -30.88 -54.54
CA LYS A 283 24.53 -31.88 -53.94
C LYS A 283 24.31 -32.03 -52.40
N ARG A 284 24.73 -33.18 -51.85
CA ARG A 284 24.83 -33.51 -50.39
C ARG A 284 25.79 -32.55 -49.65
N THR A 285 25.62 -32.26 -48.35
CA THR A 285 26.08 -33.11 -47.21
C THR A 285 25.35 -32.84 -45.87
N SER A 286 25.37 -33.82 -44.96
CA SER A 286 24.87 -33.74 -43.56
C SER A 286 26.03 -33.81 -42.55
N PRO A 287 25.80 -33.56 -41.25
CA PRO A 287 25.41 -34.64 -40.31
C PRO A 287 24.26 -34.18 -39.36
N ILE A 288 23.46 -34.98 -38.60
CA ILE A 288 23.71 -36.09 -37.64
C ILE A 288 24.71 -35.63 -36.54
N ILE A 289 24.57 -35.83 -35.22
CA ILE A 289 23.73 -36.64 -34.32
C ILE A 289 22.95 -35.60 -33.41
N GLU A 290 22.07 -35.85 -32.44
CA GLU A 290 21.72 -36.99 -31.56
C GLU A 290 20.29 -36.79 -30.96
N ASN A 291 19.82 -37.73 -30.12
CA ASN A 291 18.52 -37.82 -29.42
C ASN A 291 17.28 -38.20 -30.26
#